data_AF-A0A1T2XK93-F1
#
_entry.id   AF-A0A1T2XK93-F1
#
_cell.length_a   1.000
_cell.length_b   1.000
_cell.length_c   1.000
_cell.angle_alpha   90.00
_cell.angle_beta   90.00
_cell.angle_gamma   90.00
#
_symmetry.space_group_name_H-M   'P 1'
#
loop_
_entity.id
_entity.type
_entity.pdbx_description
1 polymer ?
#
loop_
_entity_poly.entity_id
_entity_poly.type
_entity_poly.pdbx_seq_one_letter_code
_entity_poly.pdbx_strand_id
1 'polypeptide(L)' 'MAEKVNEYADIDKRVSLFIEGKHGKIGIIIPDHAPTYEEWKEFRESLVEIALNIVRNKQISLKKETAE' A
#
# COMPACT_ATOMS: atom_id res chain seq x y z
N MET A 1 0.78 14.42 -29.31
CA MET A 1 1.18 13.24 -28.49
C MET A 1 1.02 13.66 -27.04
N ALA A 2 0.10 13.05 -26.30
CA ALA A 2 -0.12 13.42 -24.89
C ALA A 2 1.03 12.83 -24.05
N GLU A 3 1.86 13.70 -23.48
CA GLU A 3 2.84 13.33 -22.45
C GLU A 3 2.09 12.71 -21.28
N LYS A 4 2.32 11.42 -21.01
CA LYS A 4 1.90 10.81 -19.75
C LYS A 4 2.73 11.46 -18.65
N VAL A 5 2.15 12.44 -17.97
CA VAL A 5 2.69 12.99 -16.73
C VAL A 5 2.89 11.80 -15.80
N ASN A 6 4.15 11.49 -15.48
CA ASN A 6 4.46 10.40 -14.57
C ASN A 6 4.13 10.89 -13.16
N GLU A 7 2.89 10.68 -12.73
CA GLU A 7 2.33 11.11 -11.43
C GLU A 7 3.14 10.58 -10.23
N TYR A 8 4.05 9.63 -10.46
CA TYR A 8 4.91 9.01 -9.46
C TYR A 8 6.34 9.56 -9.44
N ALA A 9 6.73 10.47 -10.35
CA ALA A 9 8.11 10.95 -10.49
C ALA A 9 8.65 11.71 -9.25
N ASP A 10 7.77 12.26 -8.41
CA ASP A 10 8.13 13.07 -7.24
C ASP A 10 7.66 12.46 -5.91
N ILE A 11 7.24 11.19 -5.90
CA ILE A 11 6.73 10.55 -4.67
C ILE A 11 7.77 10.52 -3.55
N ASP A 12 9.04 10.29 -3.85
CA ASP A 12 10.12 10.31 -2.86
C ASP A 12 10.19 11.62 -2.06
N LYS A 13 9.80 12.75 -2.66
CA LYS A 13 9.78 14.06 -1.98
C LYS A 13 8.61 14.21 -1.00
N ARG A 14 7.56 13.39 -1.15
CA ARG A 14 6.36 13.40 -0.31
C ARG A 14 6.40 12.34 0.79
N VAL A 15 7.37 11.41 0.73
CA VAL A 15 7.53 10.38 1.76
C VAL A 15 8.10 11.00 3.03
N SER A 16 7.33 10.91 4.11
CA SER A 16 7.74 11.39 5.43
C SER A 16 8.58 10.37 6.20
N LEU A 17 8.37 9.07 5.93
CA LEU A 17 9.11 7.99 6.58
C LEU A 17 9.26 6.80 5.64
N PHE A 18 10.44 6.18 5.60
CA PHE A 18 10.64 4.89 4.94
C PHE A 18 10.75 3.78 5.98
N ILE A 19 10.00 2.70 5.79
CA ILE A 19 10.15 1.45 6.54
C ILE A 19 10.84 0.44 5.63
N GLU A 20 12.02 -0.04 6.01
CA GLU A 20 12.76 -1.06 5.26
C GLU A 20 12.35 -2.46 5.72
N GLY A 21 11.93 -3.29 4.76
CA GLY A 21 11.59 -4.69 4.98
C GLY A 21 12.48 -5.62 4.18
N LYS A 22 12.39 -6.93 4.46
CA LYS A 22 13.19 -7.99 3.85
C LYS A 22 13.13 -8.05 2.31
N HIS A 23 12.08 -7.46 1.72
CA HIS A 23 11.78 -7.49 0.28
C HIS A 23 11.74 -6.09 -0.37
N GLY A 24 12.04 -5.02 0.37
CA GLY A 24 12.01 -3.65 -0.18
C GLY A 24 11.69 -2.58 0.85
N LYS A 25 11.69 -1.32 0.39
CA LYS A 25 11.33 -0.15 1.21
C LYS A 25 9.87 0.24 0.98
N ILE A 26 9.17 0.58 2.05
CA ILE A 26 7.80 1.11 2.05
C ILE A 26 7.88 2.59 2.43
N GLY A 27 7.52 3.49 1.52
CA GLY A 27 7.39 4.91 1.83
C GLY A 27 6.02 5.23 2.43
N ILE A 28 6.01 5.89 3.59
CA ILE A 28 4.82 6.43 4.24
C ILE A 28 4.76 7.93 3.93
N ILE A 29 3.67 8.34 3.29
CA ILE A 29 3.35 9.74 3.02
C ILE A 29 2.38 10.19 4.11
N ILE A 30 2.76 11.22 4.88
CA ILE A 30 1.84 11.88 5.81
C ILE A 30 1.17 13.03 5.03
N PRO A 31 -0.17 13.14 5.07
CA PRO A 31 -0.87 14.24 4.41
C PRO A 31 -0.44 15.59 5.00
N ASP A 32 -0.37 16.62 4.15
CA ASP A 32 -0.01 17.98 4.56
C ASP A 32 -1.13 18.70 5.32
N HIS A 33 -2.34 18.14 5.30
CA HIS A 33 -3.50 18.59 6.06
C HIS A 33 -3.97 17.55 7.08
N ALA A 34 -4.76 18.01 8.06
CA ALA A 34 -5.49 17.11 8.93
C ALA A 34 -6.53 16.35 8.09
N PRO A 35 -6.45 15.00 8.03
CA PRO A 35 -7.37 14.21 7.21
C PRO A 35 -8.82 14.41 7.64
N THR A 36 -9.70 14.54 6.65
CA THR A 36 -11.14 14.58 6.85
C THR A 36 -11.68 13.21 7.30
N TYR A 37 -12.94 13.18 7.76
CA TYR A 37 -13.59 11.92 8.13
C TYR A 37 -13.67 10.93 6.95
N GLU A 38 -13.92 11.43 5.74
CA GLU A 38 -14.04 10.62 4.53
C GLU A 38 -12.68 10.00 4.15
N GLU A 39 -11.62 10.80 4.12
CA GLU A 39 -10.26 10.30 3.86
C GLU A 39 -9.82 9.26 4.90
N TRP A 40 -10.17 9.46 6.17
CA TRP A 40 -9.93 8.49 7.23
C TRP A 40 -10.69 7.17 7.02
N LYS A 41 -11.93 7.26 6.53
CA LYS A 41 -12.75 6.09 6.23
C LYS A 41 -12.15 5.30 5.07
N GLU A 42 -11.81 5.97 3.96
CA GLU A 42 -11.21 5.35 2.78
C GLU A 42 -9.86 4.69 3.12
N PHE A 43 -9.04 5.34 3.95
CA PHE A 43 -7.79 4.77 4.43
C PHE A 43 -8.01 3.47 5.20
N ARG A 44 -9.00 3.42 6.10
CA ARG A 44 -9.33 2.20 6.85
C ARG A 44 -9.85 1.10 5.94
N GLU A 45 -10.71 1.42 4.98
CA GLU A 45 -11.21 0.45 3.99
C GLU A 45 -10.06 -0.15 3.17
N SER A 46 -9.11 0.69 2.74
CA SER A 46 -7.90 0.25 2.04
C SER A 46 -7.03 -0.69 2.89
N LEU A 47 -6.81 -0.37 4.16
CA LEU A 47 -6.06 -1.24 5.08
C LEU A 47 -6.73 -2.61 5.26
N VAL A 48 -8.06 -2.64 5.38
CA VAL A 48 -8.82 -3.89 5.50
C VAL A 48 -8.70 -4.73 4.23
N GLU A 49 -8.81 -4.11 3.06
CA GLU A 49 -8.67 -4.80 1.78
C GLU A 49 -7.28 -5.44 1.62
N ILE A 50 -6.22 -4.70 1.96
CA ILE A 50 -4.85 -5.20 1.96
C ILE A 50 -4.72 -6.41 2.90
N ALA A 51 -5.24 -6.31 4.14
CA ALA A 51 -5.18 -7.39 5.11
C ALA A 51 -5.91 -8.65 4.62
N LEU A 52 -7.11 -8.49 4.03
CA LEU A 52 -7.87 -9.61 3.46
C LEU A 52 -7.14 -10.27 2.30
N ASN A 53 -6.51 -9.48 1.42
CA ASN A 53 -5.72 -10.01 0.31
C ASN A 53 -4.50 -10.80 0.81
N ILE A 54 -3.82 -10.33 1.86
CA ILE A 54 -2.72 -11.06 2.49
C ILE A 54 -3.20 -12.41 3.03
N VAL A 55 -4.32 -12.43 3.76
CA VAL A 55 -4.89 -13.67 4.31
C VAL A 55 -5.29 -14.64 3.18
N ARG A 56 -5.94 -14.13 2.12
CA ARG A 56 -6.34 -14.95 0.97
C ARG A 56 -5.14 -15.56 0.26
N ASN A 57 -4.09 -14.78 0.01
CA ASN A 57 -2.86 -15.27 -0.62
C ASN A 57 -2.13 -16.29 0.27
N LYS A 58 -2.16 -16.10 1.59
CA LYS A 58 -1.61 -17.07 2.54
C LYS A 58 -2.38 -18.40 2.53
N GLN A 59 -3.71 -18.36 2.51
CA GLN A 59 -4.52 -19.58 2.41
C GLN A 59 -4.30 -20.33 1.10
N ILE A 60 -4.15 -19.62 -0.02
CA ILE A 60 -3.84 -20.23 -1.32
C ILE A 60 -2.46 -20.91 -1.29
N SER A 61 -1.46 -20.27 -0.69
CA SER A 61 -0.11 -20.82 -0.57
C SER A 61 -0.10 -22.11 0.27
N LEU A 62 -0.74 -22.10 1.44
CA LEU A 62 -0.85 -23.28 2.30
C LEU A 62 -1.55 -24.46 1.62
N LYS A 63 -2.61 -24.21 0.84
CA LYS A 63 -3.30 -25.26 0.08
C LYS A 63 -2.43 -25.91 -0.99
N LYS A 64 -1.47 -25.19 -1.58
CA LYS A 64 -0.53 -25.74 -2.55
C LYS A 64 0.50 -26.65 -1.87
N GLU A 65 1.03 -26.24 -0.72
CA GLU A 65 2.02 -27.01 0.04
C GLU A 65 1.48 -28.33 0.61
N THR A 66 0.17 -28.44 0.84
CA THR A 66 -0.47 -29.67 1.37
C THR A 66 -0.94 -30.62 0.26
N ALA A 67 -0.84 -30.21 -1.01
CA ALA A 67 -1.27 -30.98 -2.17
C ALA A 67 -0.11 -31.69 -2.91
N GLU A 68 1.14 -31.43 -2.49
CA GLU A 68 2.35 -32.18 -2.84
C GLU A 68 2.68 -33.22 -1.75
#